data_AF-A0A919T4K9-F1
#
_entry.id   AF-A0A919T4K9-F1
#
_cell.length_a   1.000
_cell.length_b   1.000
_cell.length_c   1.000
_cell.angle_alpha   90.00
_cell.angle_beta   90.00
_cell.angle_gamma   90.00
#
_symmetry.space_group_name_H-M   'P 1'
#
loop_
_entity.id
_entity.type
_entity.pdbx_description
1 polymer ?
#
loop_
_entity_poly.entity_id
_entity_poly.type
_entity_poly.pdbx_seq_one_letter_code
_entity_poly.pdbx_strand_id
1 'polypeptide(L)' 'MLVVAAKAGVDVSAEQVAAPRIEEFPFDADRKMMTTVHRIGDTVVAYVKGSPQELLARCTTSSRAPRASSRSAT' A
#
# COMPACT_ATOMS: atom_id res chain seq x y z
N MET A 1 -6.99 9.35 0.53
CA MET A 1 -5.65 8.87 0.91
C MET A 1 -4.57 9.93 0.75
N LEU A 2 -4.45 10.62 -0.40
CA LEU A 2 -3.39 11.62 -0.62
C LEU A 2 -3.29 12.70 0.49
N VAL A 3 -4.42 13.28 0.90
CA VAL A 3 -4.44 14.29 1.98
C VAL A 3 -3.94 13.73 3.31
N VAL A 4 -4.27 12.48 3.64
CA VAL A 4 -3.81 11.84 4.90
C VAL A 4 -2.32 11.56 4.82
N ALA A 5 -1.82 11.10 3.66
CA ALA A 5 -0.39 10.87 3.45
C ALA A 5 0.40 12.18 3.58
N ALA A 6 -0.07 13.27 2.97
CA ALA A 6 0.56 14.58 3.10
C ALA A 6 0.54 15.09 4.55
N LYS A 7 -0.57 14.91 5.28
CA LYS A 7 -0.66 15.23 6.71
C LYS A 7 0.29 14.39 7.58
N ALA A 8 0.63 13.19 7.13
CA ALA A 8 1.63 12.34 7.77
C ALA A 8 3.08 12.67 7.38
N GLY A 9 3.30 13.70 6.53
CA GLY A 9 4.63 14.14 6.11
C GLY A 9 5.17 13.43 4.86
N VAL A 10 4.33 12.71 4.11
CA VAL A 10 4.76 12.03 2.87
C VAL A 10 4.82 13.04 1.71
N ASP A 11 5.99 13.16 1.08
CA ASP A 11 6.16 13.91 -0.18
C ASP A 11 5.81 13.03 -1.37
N VAL A 12 4.59 13.23 -1.89
CA VAL A 12 4.06 12.44 -3.01
C VAL A 12 4.90 12.58 -4.28
N SER A 13 5.49 13.75 -4.54
CA SER A 13 6.28 13.99 -5.73
C SER A 13 7.61 13.24 -5.66
N ALA A 14 8.28 13.28 -4.51
CA ALA A 14 9.50 12.52 -4.28
C ALA A 14 9.25 11.00 -4.41
N GLU A 15 8.14 10.50 -3.83
CA GLU A 15 7.76 9.08 -3.93
C GLU A 15 7.49 8.64 -5.37
N GLN A 16 6.85 9.47 -6.18
CA GLN A 16 6.60 9.16 -7.60
C GLN A 16 7.89 9.04 -8.41
N VAL A 17 8.93 9.82 -8.06
CA VAL A 17 10.25 9.75 -8.69
C VAL A 17 11.03 8.53 -8.20
N ALA A 18 10.96 8.23 -6.90
CA ALA A 18 11.68 7.10 -6.29
C ALA A 18 11.11 5.74 -6.72
N ALA A 19 9.80 5.67 -6.97
CA ALA A 19 9.09 4.48 -7.41
C ALA A 19 8.29 4.78 -8.70
N PRO A 20 8.94 4.90 -9.86
CA PRO A 20 8.25 5.17 -11.12
C PRO A 20 7.24 4.07 -11.44
N ARG A 21 6.03 4.47 -11.81
CA ARG A 21 4.99 3.56 -12.28
C ARG A 21 5.33 3.09 -13.70
N ILE A 22 5.31 1.78 -13.91
CA ILE A 22 5.60 1.14 -15.19
C ILE A 22 4.36 0.52 -15.83
N GLU A 23 3.34 0.21 -15.02
CA GLU A 23 2.06 -0.32 -15.51
C GLU A 23 0.93 0.02 -14.52
N GLU A 24 -0.30 0.10 -15.01
CA GLU A 24 -1.48 0.24 -14.19
C GLU A 24 -2.63 -0.63 -14.66
N PHE A 25 -3.30 -1.24 -13.69
CA PHE A 25 -4.58 -1.91 -13.86
C PHE A 25 -5.60 -1.10 -13.06
N PRO A 26 -6.44 -0.30 -13.72
CA PRO A 26 -7.50 0.46 -13.06
C PRO A 26 -8.43 -0.43 -12.22
N PHE A 27 -9.30 0.23 -11.45
CA PHE A 27 -10.30 -0.50 -10.68
C PHE A 27 -11.18 -1.33 -11.62
N ASP A 28 -11.27 -2.61 -11.31
CA ASP A 28 -12.12 -3.58 -11.99
C ASP A 28 -13.18 -4.07 -11.00
N ALA A 29 -14.45 -4.03 -11.40
CA ALA A 29 -15.57 -4.33 -10.52
C ALA A 29 -15.68 -5.83 -10.18
N ASP A 30 -15.27 -6.71 -11.10
CA ASP A 30 -15.29 -8.16 -10.88
C ASP A 30 -14.19 -8.55 -9.90
N ARG A 31 -12.99 -7.99 -10.08
CA ARG A 31 -11.87 -8.17 -9.15
C ARG A 31 -12.04 -7.34 -7.87
N LYS A 32 -12.84 -6.28 -7.85
CA LYS A 32 -13.01 -5.34 -6.73
C LYS A 32 -11.69 -4.72 -6.25
N MET A 33 -10.76 -4.47 -7.16
CA MET A 33 -9.42 -3.97 -6.85
C MET A 33 -8.76 -3.22 -8.01
N MET A 34 -7.79 -2.37 -7.65
CA MET A 34 -6.89 -1.61 -8.53
C MET A 34 -5.45 -2.02 -8.21
N THR A 35 -4.59 -2.09 -9.23
CA THR A 35 -3.16 -2.39 -9.07
C THR A 35 -2.32 -1.37 -9.82
N THR A 36 -1.22 -0.91 -9.22
CA THR A 36 -0.16 -0.16 -9.91
C THR A 36 1.16 -0.91 -9.74
N VAL A 37 1.94 -0.98 -10.81
CA VAL A 37 3.23 -1.67 -10.82
C VAL A 37 4.34 -0.64 -10.93
N HIS A 38 5.36 -0.77 -10.08
CA HIS A 38 6.44 0.19 -9.93
C HIS A 38 7.78 -0.50 -10.02
N ARG A 39 8.78 0.19 -10.59
CA ARG A 39 10.17 -0.24 -10.55
C ARG A 39 10.88 0.49 -9.43
N ILE A 40 11.48 -0.24 -8.49
CA ILE A 40 12.22 0.29 -7.34
C ILE A 40 13.59 -0.38 -7.33
N GLY A 41 14.62 0.34 -7.81
CA GLY A 41 15.90 -0.26 -8.15
C GLY A 41 15.73 -1.39 -9.16
N ASP A 42 16.28 -2.56 -8.87
CA ASP A 42 16.17 -3.77 -9.71
C ASP A 42 14.90 -4.59 -9.43
N THR A 43 14.05 -4.14 -8.50
CA THR A 43 12.83 -4.87 -8.10
C THR A 43 11.59 -4.28 -8.74
N VAL A 44 10.65 -5.16 -9.09
CA VAL A 44 9.30 -4.78 -9.51
C VAL A 44 8.35 -5.02 -8.35
N VAL A 45 7.64 -3.98 -7.94
CA VAL A 45 6.69 -4.01 -6.81
C VAL A 45 5.30 -3.65 -7.31
N ALA A 46 4.31 -4.49 -6.98
CA ALA A 46 2.90 -4.21 -7.24
C ALA A 46 2.21 -3.70 -5.97
N TYR A 47 1.63 -2.50 -6.04
CA TYR A 47 0.77 -1.95 -5.01
C TYR A 47 -0.69 -2.19 -5.38
N VAL A 48 -1.44 -2.82 -4.47
CA VAL A 48 -2.84 -3.19 -4.70
C VAL A 48 -3.72 -2.55 -3.65
N LYS A 49 -4.85 -1.98 -4.07
CA LYS A 49 -5.91 -1.50 -3.18
C LYS A 49 -7.26 -1.99 -3.66
N GLY A 50 -8.14 -2.39 -2.75
CA GLY A 50 -9.43 -2.99 -3.10
C GLY A 50 -10.21 -3.44 -1.88
N SER A 51 -11.20 -4.30 -2.09
CA SER A 51 -11.98 -4.84 -0.98
C SER A 51 -11.10 -5.67 -0.02
N PRO A 52 -11.31 -5.59 1.30
CA PRO A 52 -10.50 -6.33 2.27
C PRO A 52 -10.52 -7.86 2.05
N GLN A 53 -11.69 -8.41 1.69
CA GLN A 53 -11.85 -9.83 1.44
C GLN A 53 -10.98 -10.30 0.27
N GLU A 54 -10.97 -9.53 -0.82
CA GLU A 54 -10.20 -9.86 -2.02
C GLU A 54 -8.69 -9.77 -1.79
N LEU A 55 -8.25 -8.76 -1.03
CA LEU A 55 -6.84 -8.60 -0.68
C LEU A 55 -6.37 -9.73 0.24
N LEU A 56 -7.14 -10.03 1.30
CA LEU A 56 -6.78 -11.04 2.28
C LEU A 56 -6.67 -12.44 1.65
N ALA A 57 -7.55 -12.77 0.69
CA ALA A 57 -7.49 -14.02 -0.04
C ALA A 57 -6.18 -14.21 -0.85
N ARG A 58 -5.43 -13.14 -1.11
CA ARG A 58 -4.13 -13.16 -1.83
C ARG A 58 -2.91 -13.03 -0.92
N CYS A 59 -3.10 -12.74 0.37
CA CYS A 59 -2.00 -12.64 1.31
C CYS A 59 -1.48 -14.04 1.68
N THR A 60 -0.20 -14.29 1.43
CA THR A 60 0.47 -15.55 1.81
C THR A 60 1.13 -15.49 3.19
N THR A 61 1.39 -14.28 3.69
CA THR A 61 2.04 -14.02 4.98
C THR A 61 1.36 -12.88 5.72
N SER A 62 1.34 -12.92 7.05
CA SER A 62 0.93 -11.79 7.88
C SER A 62 2.09 -11.28 8.72
N SER A 63 2.33 -9.97 8.70
CA SER A 63 3.26 -9.33 9.62
C SER A 63 2.49 -8.88 10.87
N ARG A 64 2.80 -9.46 12.02
CA ARG A 64 2.23 -8.99 13.28
C ARG A 64 3.00 -7.74 13.72
N ALA A 65 2.33 -6.59 13.74
CA ALA A 65 2.90 -5.40 14.37
C ALA A 65 3.14 -5.65 15.88
N PRO A 66 4.23 -5.14 16.47
CA PRO A 66 4.43 -5.22 17.91
C PRO A 66 3.26 -4.55 18.63
N ARG A 67 2.64 -5.27 19.59
CA ARG A 67 1.59 -4.69 20.43
C ARG A 67 2.19 -3.57 21.27
N ALA A 68 1.71 -2.35 21.09
CA ALA A 68 1.99 -1.27 22.03
C ALA A 68 1.43 -1.70 23.40
N SER A 69 2.32 -2.02 24.35
CA SER A 69 1.93 -2.30 25.73
C SER A 69 1.38 -1.01 26.33
N SER A 70 0.08 -0.96 26.62
CA SER A 70 -0.52 0.10 27.41
C SER A 70 0.09 0.07 28.81
N ARG A 71 1.02 0.97 29.11
CA ARG A 71 1.38 1.25 30.50
C ARG A 71 0.21 1.99 31.13
N SER A 72 -0.46 1.32 32.06
CA SER A 72 -1.36 1.94 33.03
C SER A 72 -0.54 2.96 33.82
N ALA A 73 -0.84 4.24 33.66
CA ALA A 73 -0.48 5.26 34.63
C ALA A 73 -1.49 5.16 35.77
N THR A 74 -0.98 4.81 36.95
CA THR A 74 -1.67 4.95 38.25
C THR A 74 -1.70 6.42 38.64
#